data_AF-A0A154V0M7-F1
#
_entry.id   AF-A0A154V0M7-F1
#
_cell.length_a   1.000
_cell.length_b   1.000
_cell.length_c   1.000
_cell.angle_alpha   90.00
_cell.angle_beta   90.00
_cell.angle_gamma   90.00
#
_symmetry.space_group_name_H-M   'P 1'
#
loop_
_entity.id
_entity.type
_entity.pdbx_description
1 polymer ?
#
loop_
_entity_poly.entity_id
_entity_poly.type
_entity_poly.pdbx_seq_one_letter_code
_entity_poly.pdbx_strand_id
1 'polypeptide(L)'
;MSDARDSSGAGSPAARPVGGGLRVLGGSPTAEELAAATAVLAALAAGPAVEQSARRAPDAWQRSQRTVRGTLVPGAGRWRGFSG
;
A
#
# COMPACT_ATOMS: atom_id res chain seq x y z
N MET A 1 -38.48 16.19 31.90
CA MET A 1 -38.54 15.08 30.94
C MET A 1 -37.81 15.53 29.68
N SER A 2 -36.49 15.68 29.79
CA SER A 2 -35.48 14.66 29.43
C SER A 2 -35.15 14.70 27.94
N ASP A 3 -34.01 15.35 27.68
CA ASP A 3 -33.00 15.15 26.63
C ASP A 3 -33.40 14.55 25.28
N ALA A 4 -33.42 15.39 24.25
CA ALA A 4 -33.03 14.99 22.91
C ALA A 4 -31.64 15.60 22.64
N ARG A 5 -30.65 14.73 22.76
CA ARG A 5 -29.22 15.03 22.71
C ARG A 5 -28.86 15.76 21.43
N ASP A 6 -28.20 16.89 21.60
CA ASP A 6 -27.27 17.47 20.65
C ASP A 6 -26.29 16.37 20.23
N SER A 7 -26.56 15.77 19.07
CA SER A 7 -25.76 14.68 18.53
C SER A 7 -24.90 15.28 17.46
N SER A 8 -23.77 15.80 17.93
CA SER A 8 -22.55 16.12 17.20
C SER A 8 -22.38 15.18 16.00
N GLY A 9 -22.70 15.70 14.81
CA GLY A 9 -22.28 15.11 13.55
C GLY A 9 -20.78 15.31 13.45
N ALA A 10 -20.05 14.29 13.86
CA ALA A 10 -18.61 14.17 13.75
C ALA A 10 -18.10 14.83 12.48
N GLY A 11 -17.13 15.75 12.64
CA GLY A 11 -16.44 16.37 11.52
C GLY A 11 -16.06 15.30 10.51
N SER A 12 -16.56 15.44 9.28
CA SER A 12 -16.10 14.64 8.15
C SER A 12 -14.59 14.55 8.26
N PRO A 13 -13.97 13.36 8.23
CA PRO A 13 -12.53 13.31 8.07
C PRO A 13 -12.29 14.02 6.74
N ALA A 14 -11.72 15.23 6.80
CA ALA A 14 -11.27 15.93 5.62
C ALA A 14 -10.47 14.90 4.85
N ALA A 15 -11.02 14.45 3.71
CA ALA A 15 -10.37 13.46 2.89
C ALA A 15 -9.02 14.07 2.57
N ARG A 16 -7.97 13.60 3.25
CA ARG A 16 -6.61 13.98 2.88
C ARG A 16 -6.56 13.65 1.40
N PRO A 17 -6.20 14.60 0.53
CA PRO A 17 -5.84 14.18 -0.81
C PRO A 17 -4.69 13.22 -0.58
N VAL A 18 -4.97 11.92 -0.70
CA VAL A 18 -3.97 10.92 -1.02
C VAL A 18 -3.56 11.30 -2.44
N GLY A 19 -2.74 12.34 -2.53
CA GLY A 19 -1.98 12.66 -3.73
C GLY A 19 -1.08 11.46 -3.91
N GLY A 20 -1.59 10.45 -4.61
CA GLY A 20 -0.94 9.19 -4.90
C GLY A 20 0.24 9.45 -5.83
N GLY A 21 1.32 9.96 -5.26
CA GLY A 21 2.61 10.09 -5.93
C GLY A 21 3.45 8.83 -5.72
N LEU A 22 4.19 8.45 -6.75
CA LEU A 22 5.25 7.45 -6.65
C LEU A 22 6.45 8.05 -5.91
N ARG A 23 6.99 7.36 -4.89
CA ARG A 23 8.22 7.76 -4.19
C ARG A 23 9.28 6.68 -4.33
N VAL A 24 10.48 7.09 -4.76
CA VAL A 24 11.68 6.23 -4.78
C VAL A 24 12.27 6.17 -3.37
N LEU A 25 12.48 4.96 -2.85
CA LEU A 25 13.02 4.74 -1.50
C LEU A 25 14.51 4.36 -1.49
N GLY A 26 15.08 4.00 -2.64
CA GLY A 26 16.48 3.63 -2.80
C GLY A 26 16.91 3.60 -4.26
N GLY A 27 18.22 3.69 -4.50
CA GLY A 27 18.82 3.85 -5.83
C GLY A 27 18.62 5.24 -6.43
N SER A 28 19.19 5.46 -7.62
CA SER A 28 19.05 6.68 -8.42
C SER A 28 18.54 6.33 -9.83
N PRO A 29 17.24 6.01 -9.98
CA PRO A 29 16.68 5.62 -11.27
C PRO A 29 16.77 6.78 -12.26
N THR A 30 17.01 6.42 -13.51
CA THR A 30 17.01 7.37 -14.62
C THR A 30 15.58 7.87 -14.90
N ALA A 31 15.49 8.99 -15.61
CA ALA A 31 14.20 9.54 -16.03
C ALA A 31 13.42 8.55 -16.92
N GLU A 32 14.13 7.76 -17.73
CA GLU A 32 13.53 6.76 -18.62
C GLU A 32 12.91 5.59 -17.84
N GLU A 33 13.61 5.08 -16.82
CA GLU A 33 13.07 4.03 -15.95
C GLU A 33 11.84 4.51 -15.16
N LEU A 34 11.85 5.76 -14.68
CA LEU A 34 10.69 6.36 -14.03
C LEU A 34 9.50 6.51 -14.98
N ALA A 35 9.75 6.92 -16.23
CA ALA A 35 8.72 7.03 -17.26
C ALA A 35 8.13 5.65 -17.59
N ALA A 36 8.97 4.64 -17.77
CA ALA A 36 8.54 3.27 -18.04
C ALA A 36 7.68 2.71 -16.89
N ALA A 37 8.13 2.85 -15.64
CA ALA A 37 7.37 2.40 -14.47
C ALA A 37 6.00 3.09 -14.37
N THR A 38 5.98 4.42 -14.58
CA THR A 38 4.74 5.20 -14.52
C THR A 38 3.78 4.84 -15.65
N ALA A 39 4.29 4.60 -16.86
CA ALA A 39 3.47 4.16 -18.00
C ALA A 39 2.80 2.80 -17.74
N VAL A 40 3.52 1.84 -17.14
CA VAL A 40 2.95 0.54 -16.75
C VAL A 40 1.85 0.72 -15.70
N LEU A 41 2.09 1.52 -14.66
CA LEU A 41 1.10 1.79 -13.63
C LEU A 41 -0.14 2.48 -14.19
N ALA A 42 0.02 3.46 -15.08
CA ALA A 42 -1.07 4.14 -15.76
C ALA A 42 -1.87 3.18 -16.64
N ALA A 43 -1.20 2.28 -17.38
CA ALA A 43 -1.86 1.27 -18.19
C ALA A 43 -2.68 0.27 -17.34
N LEU A 44 -2.15 -0.16 -16.20
CA LEU A 44 -2.88 -1.01 -15.25
C LEU A 44 -4.10 -0.29 -14.64
N ALA A 45 -3.96 1.00 -14.35
CA ALA A 45 -5.05 1.82 -13.83
C ALA A 45 -6.14 2.10 -14.89
N ALA A 46 -5.77 2.16 -16.16
CA ALA A 46 -6.68 2.39 -17.28
C ALA A 46 -7.37 1.11 -17.81
N GLY A 47 -6.97 -0.08 -17.32
CA GLY A 47 -7.57 -1.35 -17.72
C GLY A 47 -9.07 -1.41 -17.40
N PRO A 48 -9.86 -2.21 -18.14
CA PRO A 48 -11.27 -2.43 -17.82
C PRO A 48 -11.37 -2.94 -16.38
N ALA A 49 -12.42 -2.53 -15.66
CA ALA A 49 -12.70 -3.00 -14.30
C ALA A 49 -12.57 -4.53 -14.30
N VAL A 50 -11.45 -5.02 -13.78
CA VAL A 50 -11.17 -6.45 -13.73
C VAL A 50 -12.31 -6.99 -12.90
N GLU A 51 -13.14 -7.84 -13.52
CA GLU A 51 -14.13 -8.65 -12.83
C GLU A 51 -13.49 -9.09 -11.53
N GLN A 52 -14.10 -8.70 -10.40
CA GLN A 52 -13.49 -8.80 -9.07
C GLN A 52 -12.83 -10.15 -8.99
N SER A 53 -11.49 -10.15 -9.02
CA SER A 53 -10.71 -11.36 -9.28
C SER A 53 -11.26 -12.45 -8.39
N ALA A 54 -11.94 -13.44 -8.98
CA ALA A 54 -12.58 -14.51 -8.23
C ALA A 54 -11.53 -15.01 -7.25
N ARG A 55 -11.86 -14.92 -5.95
CA ARG A 55 -10.91 -15.01 -4.83
C ARG A 55 -9.84 -16.06 -5.15
N ARG A 56 -8.65 -15.62 -5.59
CA ARG A 56 -7.66 -16.53 -6.17
C ARG A 56 -7.26 -17.51 -5.08
N ALA A 57 -7.36 -18.80 -5.38
CA ALA A 57 -6.93 -19.84 -4.46
C ALA A 57 -5.46 -19.59 -4.07
N PRO A 58 -5.08 -19.77 -2.78
CA PRO A 58 -3.72 -19.51 -2.35
C PRO A 58 -2.70 -20.31 -3.16
N ASP A 59 -1.68 -19.63 -3.68
CA ASP A 59 -0.60 -20.29 -4.41
C ASP A 59 0.32 -21.09 -3.46
N ALA A 60 1.28 -21.82 -4.01
CA ALA A 60 2.20 -22.64 -3.22
C ALA A 60 3.08 -21.81 -2.28
N TRP A 61 3.38 -20.55 -2.65
CA TRP A 61 4.13 -19.63 -1.81
C TRP A 61 3.29 -19.16 -0.63
N GLN A 62 2.07 -18.68 -0.87
CA GLN A 62 1.13 -18.26 0.15
C GLN A 62 0.80 -19.38 1.15
N ARG A 63 0.69 -20.63 0.68
CA ARG A 63 0.50 -21.80 1.56
C ARG A 63 1.71 -22.15 2.40
N SER A 64 2.91 -21.85 1.93
CA SER A 64 4.16 -22.14 2.65
C SER A 64 4.61 -21.00 3.56
N GLN A 65 4.01 -19.80 3.44
CA GLN A 65 4.22 -18.70 4.37
C GLN A 65 3.83 -19.12 5.79
N ARG A 66 4.82 -19.12 6.69
CA ARG A 66 4.58 -19.36 8.11
C ARG A 66 4.29 -18.04 8.80
N THR A 67 3.24 -18.02 9.61
CA THR A 67 2.94 -16.88 10.47
C THR A 67 4.12 -16.60 11.39
N VAL A 68 4.54 -15.34 11.45
CA VAL A 68 5.52 -14.87 12.43
C VAL A 68 4.86 -14.98 13.81
N ARG A 69 5.38 -15.86 14.68
CA ARG A 69 4.77 -16.19 15.97
C ARG A 69 5.13 -15.22 17.11
N GLY A 70 5.83 -14.13 16.81
CA GLY A 70 6.27 -13.17 17.83
C GLY A 70 6.81 -11.88 17.22
N THR A 71 7.08 -10.89 18.07
CA THR A 71 7.63 -9.60 17.63
C THR A 71 9.02 -9.78 17.02
N LEU A 72 9.16 -9.47 15.74
CA LEU A 72 10.48 -9.31 15.13
C LEU A 72 11.08 -8.02 15.68
N VAL A 73 12.09 -8.14 16.55
CA VAL A 73 12.82 -6.98 17.07
C VAL A 73 14.00 -6.69 16.15
N PRO A 74 14.02 -5.54 15.46
CA PRO A 74 15.19 -5.10 14.74
C PRO A 74 16.38 -4.90 15.69
N GLY A 75 17.43 -5.69 15.52
CA GLY A 75 18.71 -5.42 16.17
C GLY A 75 19.36 -4.17 15.58
N ALA A 76 20.12 -3.44 16.39
CA ALA A 76 20.87 -2.25 15.96
C ALA A 76 21.70 -2.58 14.70
N GLY A 77 21.41 -1.89 13.59
CA GLY A 77 22.08 -2.08 12.30
C GLY A 77 21.68 -3.32 11.48
N ARG A 78 20.79 -4.19 11.96
CA ARG A 78 20.54 -5.52 11.37
C ARG A 78 19.57 -5.53 10.16
N TRP A 79 18.92 -4.41 9.86
CA TRP A 79 17.95 -4.28 8.75
C TRP A 79 18.46 -3.39 7.62
N ARG A 80 19.74 -3.00 7.62
CA ARG A 80 20.36 -2.28 6.50
C ARG A 80 20.63 -3.27 5.37
N GLY A 81 19.57 -3.65 4.67
CA GLY A 81 19.65 -4.29 3.36
C GLY A 81 19.73 -3.22 2.28
N PHE A 82 20.82 -3.28 1.50
CA PHE A 82 21.14 -2.50 0.31
C PHE A 82 21.82 -1.13 0.55
N SER A 83 23.14 -1.13 0.36
CA SER A 83 23.92 0.02 -0.10
C SER A 83 24.21 -0.19 -1.59
N GLY A 84 23.51 0.54 -2.44
CA GLY A 84 23.80 0.74 -3.86
C GLY A 84 23.35 2.12 -4.26
#